data_AF-A0A821PYQ9-F1
#
_entry.id   AF-A0A821PYQ9-F1
#
_cell.length_a   1.000
_cell.length_b   1.000
_cell.length_c   1.000
_cell.angle_alpha   90.00
_cell.angle_beta   90.00
_cell.angle_gamma   90.00
#
_symmetry.space_group_name_H-M   'P 1'
#
loop_
_entity.id
_entity.type
_entity.pdbx_description
1 polymer ?
#
loop_
_entity_poly.entity_id
_entity_poly.type
_entity_poly.pdbx_seq_one_letter_code
_entity_poly.pdbx_strand_id
1 'polypeptide(L)'
;MSEKSDILKEISDLTKKRSSYKGQVTTFIGYLSSFESSSPPEQRDFGELELRVGRLDSLYAKFDDVQTRLECICDDVTYVLEEREEFEKRYFKTLSQAQKLSQIIESL
;
A
#
# COMPACT_ATOMS: atom_id res chain seq x y z
N MET A 1 -33.55 11.48 -8.33
CA MET A 1 -33.27 10.03 -8.14
C MET A 1 -31.93 9.56 -8.72
N SER A 2 -31.30 10.27 -9.69
CA SER A 2 -30.01 9.86 -10.28
C SER A 2 -28.81 10.01 -9.32
N GLU A 3 -28.63 11.19 -8.73
CA GLU A 3 -27.39 11.57 -8.04
C GLU A 3 -27.00 10.66 -6.86
N LYS A 4 -27.98 10.29 -6.01
CA LYS A 4 -27.71 9.35 -4.90
C LYS A 4 -27.29 7.96 -5.40
N SER A 5 -27.87 7.49 -6.51
CA SER A 5 -27.49 6.21 -7.11
C SER A 5 -26.07 6.27 -7.69
N ASP A 6 -25.71 7.41 -8.27
CA ASP A 6 -24.39 7.62 -8.87
C ASP A 6 -23.30 7.67 -7.78
N ILE A 7 -23.56 8.34 -6.65
CA ILE A 7 -22.67 8.36 -5.49
C ILE A 7 -22.45 6.96 -4.90
N LEU A 8 -23.53 6.17 -4.72
CA LEU A 8 -23.40 4.81 -4.19
C LEU A 8 -22.56 3.90 -5.10
N LYS A 9 -22.68 4.07 -6.42
CA LYS A 9 -21.85 3.37 -7.39
C LYS A 9 -20.39 3.79 -7.29
N GLU A 10 -20.13 5.10 -7.19
CA GLU A 10 -18.79 5.64 -7.03
C GLU A 10 -18.11 5.10 -5.75
N ILE A 11 -18.81 5.12 -4.61
CA ILE A 11 -18.33 4.54 -3.34
C ILE A 11 -17.95 3.07 -3.52
N SER A 12 -18.80 2.28 -4.19
CA SER A 12 -18.51 0.87 -4.44
C SER A 12 -17.23 0.68 -5.25
N ASP A 13 -17.04 1.47 -6.31
CA ASP A 13 -15.88 1.34 -7.18
C ASP A 13 -14.60 1.83 -6.52
N LEU A 14 -14.65 2.91 -5.76
CA LEU A 14 -13.53 3.41 -4.96
C LEU A 14 -13.15 2.42 -3.85
N THR A 15 -14.12 1.80 -3.18
CA THR A 15 -13.87 0.78 -2.15
C THR A 15 -13.15 -0.44 -2.72
N LYS A 16 -13.50 -0.86 -3.95
CA LYS A 16 -12.79 -1.93 -4.67
C LYS A 16 -11.36 -1.52 -5.02
N LYS A 17 -11.15 -0.29 -5.51
CA LYS A 17 -9.81 0.25 -5.80
C LYS A 17 -8.94 0.29 -4.54
N ARG A 18 -9.47 0.81 -3.43
CA ARG A 18 -8.81 0.83 -2.11
C ARG A 18 -8.38 -0.57 -1.69
N SER A 19 -9.29 -1.54 -1.78
CA SER A 19 -9.01 -2.95 -1.46
C SER A 19 -7.89 -3.53 -2.35
N SER A 20 -7.86 -3.19 -3.64
CA SER A 20 -6.78 -3.60 -4.55
C SER A 20 -5.42 -3.03 -4.13
N TYR A 21 -5.37 -1.76 -3.68
CA TYR A 21 -4.14 -1.16 -3.18
C TYR A 21 -3.67 -1.80 -1.86
N LYS A 22 -4.58 -2.09 -0.92
CA LYS A 22 -4.29 -2.89 0.29
C LYS A 22 -3.69 -4.26 -0.08
N GLY A 23 -4.24 -4.90 -1.11
CA GLY A 23 -3.73 -6.16 -1.64
C GLY A 23 -2.30 -6.07 -2.18
N GLN A 24 -1.96 -5.00 -2.89
CA GLN A 24 -0.60 -4.79 -3.41
C GLN A 24 0.44 -4.61 -2.28
N VAL A 25 0.11 -3.89 -1.21
CA VAL A 25 0.96 -3.83 -0.01
C VAL A 25 1.13 -5.22 0.61
N THR A 26 0.06 -6.01 0.68
CA THR A 26 0.11 -7.39 1.19
C THR A 26 1.02 -8.29 0.36
N THR A 27 0.95 -8.20 -0.98
CA THR A 27 1.87 -8.92 -1.88
C THR A 27 3.32 -8.50 -1.64
N PHE A 28 3.58 -7.21 -1.43
CA PHE A 28 4.93 -6.73 -1.17
C PHE A 28 5.46 -7.19 0.20
N ILE A 29 4.62 -7.23 1.24
CA ILE A 29 4.97 -7.84 2.53
C ILE A 29 5.41 -9.30 2.33
N GLY A 30 4.65 -10.10 1.57
CA GLY A 30 5.01 -11.49 1.29
C GLY A 30 6.37 -11.62 0.58
N TYR A 31 6.68 -10.69 -0.32
CA TYR A 31 8.00 -10.60 -0.94
C TYR A 31 9.09 -10.28 0.08
N LEU A 32 8.90 -9.28 0.96
CA LEU A 32 9.89 -8.96 2.00
C LEU A 32 10.11 -10.12 2.98
N SER A 33 9.07 -10.90 3.31
CA SER A 33 9.24 -12.10 4.13
C SER A 33 10.14 -13.15 3.48
N SER A 34 10.19 -13.21 2.14
CA SER A 34 11.16 -14.06 1.43
C SER A 34 12.60 -13.54 1.53
N PHE A 35 12.79 -12.22 1.71
CA PHE A 35 14.11 -11.61 1.94
C PHE A 35 14.67 -11.89 3.34
N GLU A 36 13.79 -12.10 4.32
CA GLU A 36 14.19 -12.46 5.69
C GLU A 36 14.60 -13.94 5.82
N SER A 37 14.33 -14.77 4.80
CA SER A 37 14.75 -16.17 4.81
C SER A 37 16.28 -16.32 4.82
N SER A 38 16.74 -17.42 5.40
CA SER A 38 18.14 -17.77 5.71
C SER A 38 19.05 -17.98 4.48
N SER A 39 18.61 -17.55 3.30
CA SER A 39 19.40 -17.53 2.08
C SER A 39 20.58 -16.58 2.25
N PRO A 40 21.80 -16.96 1.80
CA PRO A 40 22.96 -16.08 1.81
C PRO A 40 22.62 -14.72 1.17
N PRO A 41 23.18 -13.59 1.66
CA PRO A 41 22.95 -12.26 1.08
C PRO A 41 23.18 -12.20 -0.44
N GLU A 42 24.09 -13.04 -0.94
CA GLU A 42 24.45 -13.22 -2.35
C GLU A 42 23.29 -13.71 -3.25
N GLN A 43 22.23 -14.30 -2.67
CA GLN A 43 21.04 -14.77 -3.38
C GLN A 43 19.87 -13.79 -3.32
N ARG A 44 20.03 -12.64 -2.66
CA ARG A 44 18.99 -11.62 -2.56
C ARG A 44 19.13 -10.65 -3.73
N ASP A 45 18.09 -10.59 -4.57
CA ASP A 45 18.05 -9.64 -5.68
C ASP A 45 17.66 -8.25 -5.17
N PHE A 46 18.68 -7.47 -4.80
CA PHE A 46 18.48 -6.11 -4.31
C PHE A 46 18.05 -5.13 -5.40
N GLY A 47 18.35 -5.40 -6.67
CA GLY A 47 17.82 -4.62 -7.78
C GLY A 47 16.30 -4.78 -7.89
N GLU A 48 15.80 -6.01 -7.73
CA GLU A 48 14.35 -6.25 -7.67
C GLU A 48 13.71 -5.55 -6.46
N LEU A 49 14.39 -5.51 -5.30
CA LEU A 49 13.90 -4.80 -4.11
C LEU A 49 13.73 -3.30 -4.38
N GLU A 50 14.74 -2.63 -4.95
CA GLU A 50 14.67 -1.20 -5.28
C GLU A 50 13.54 -0.88 -6.27
N LEU A 51 13.40 -1.69 -7.32
CA LEU A 51 12.31 -1.53 -8.30
C LEU A 51 10.92 -1.66 -7.65
N ARG A 52 10.76 -2.61 -6.72
CA ARG A 52 9.49 -2.81 -6.01
C ARG A 52 9.23 -1.71 -4.98
N VAL A 53 10.26 -1.16 -4.33
CA VAL A 53 10.14 0.02 -3.44
C VAL A 53 9.64 1.23 -4.24
N GLY A 54 10.23 1.54 -5.40
CA GLY A 54 9.76 2.64 -6.25
C GLY A 54 8.29 2.49 -6.71
N ARG A 55 7.84 1.24 -6.91
CA ARG A 55 6.42 0.95 -7.18
C ARG A 55 5.53 1.21 -5.96
N LEU A 56 6.03 1.01 -4.75
CA LEU A 56 5.30 1.22 -3.50
C LEU A 56 5.02 2.72 -3.28
N ASP A 57 5.98 3.60 -3.57
CA ASP A 57 5.77 5.06 -3.48
C ASP A 57 4.65 5.54 -4.41
N SER A 58 4.65 5.06 -5.66
CA SER A 58 3.58 5.35 -6.62
C SER A 58 2.21 4.78 -6.20
N LEU A 59 2.18 3.73 -5.37
CA LEU A 59 0.97 3.12 -4.86
C LEU A 59 0.31 4.00 -3.80
N TYR A 60 1.09 4.62 -2.92
CA TYR A 60 0.57 5.48 -1.86
C TYR A 60 -0.22 6.65 -2.42
N ALA A 61 0.32 7.37 -3.41
CA ALA A 61 -0.38 8.50 -4.04
C ALA A 61 -1.73 8.09 -4.64
N LYS A 62 -1.82 6.89 -5.24
CA LYS A 62 -3.07 6.36 -5.81
C LYS A 62 -4.07 5.97 -4.73
N PHE A 63 -3.59 5.40 -3.63
CA PHE A 63 -4.41 5.10 -2.47
C PHE A 63 -4.96 6.39 -1.87
N ASP A 64 -4.10 7.38 -1.65
CA ASP A 64 -4.44 8.65 -1.00
C ASP A 64 -5.54 9.41 -1.76
N ASP A 65 -5.46 9.46 -3.09
CA ASP A 65 -6.49 10.06 -3.94
C ASP A 65 -7.85 9.34 -3.79
N VAL A 66 -7.86 8.01 -3.89
CA VAL A 66 -9.08 7.19 -3.73
C VAL A 66 -9.67 7.34 -2.32
N GLN A 67 -8.80 7.32 -1.32
CA GLN A 67 -9.18 7.37 0.09
C GLN A 67 -9.74 8.76 0.45
N THR A 68 -9.08 9.84 0.01
CA THR A 68 -9.58 11.21 0.18
C THR A 68 -10.94 11.40 -0.47
N ARG A 69 -11.15 10.82 -1.67
CA ARG A 69 -12.45 10.88 -2.33
C ARG A 69 -13.53 10.16 -1.51
N LEU A 70 -13.24 8.99 -0.96
CA LEU A 70 -14.15 8.26 -0.05
C LEU A 70 -14.48 9.08 1.19
N GLU A 71 -13.50 9.76 1.79
CA GLU A 71 -13.68 10.64 2.97
C GLU A 71 -14.61 11.81 2.67
N CYS A 72 -14.67 12.26 1.42
CA CYS A 72 -15.54 13.36 1.00
C CYS A 72 -16.98 12.94 0.69
N ILE A 73 -17.22 11.69 0.28
CA ILE A 73 -18.52 11.25 -0.26
C ILE A 73 -19.24 10.17 0.57
N CYS A 74 -18.53 9.52 1.49
CA CYS A 74 -19.12 8.49 2.35
C CYS A 74 -19.74 9.11 3.60
N ASP A 75 -20.92 8.64 3.98
CA ASP A 75 -21.61 9.12 5.19
C ASP A 75 -20.89 8.66 6.48
N ASP A 76 -20.24 7.49 6.47
CA ASP A 76 -19.49 6.94 7.60
C ASP A 76 -18.01 7.36 7.53
N VAL A 77 -17.75 8.61 7.90
CA VAL A 77 -16.40 9.18 7.90
C VAL A 77 -15.47 8.43 8.88
N THR A 78 -15.99 7.96 10.02
CA THR A 78 -15.19 7.23 11.02
C THR A 78 -14.60 5.96 10.43
N TYR A 79 -15.44 5.11 9.81
CA TYR A 79 -14.98 3.89 9.16
C TYR A 79 -13.94 4.18 8.07
N VAL A 80 -14.16 5.24 7.29
CA VAL A 80 -13.24 5.61 6.21
C VAL A 80 -11.89 6.07 6.79
N LEU A 81 -11.86 6.86 7.86
CA LEU A 81 -10.61 7.26 8.52
C LEU A 81 -9.86 6.08 9.16
N GLU A 82 -10.57 5.12 9.75
CA GLU A 82 -9.97 3.89 10.27
C GLU A 82 -9.26 3.08 9.16
N GLU A 83 -9.86 3.02 7.97
CA GLU A 83 -9.25 2.37 6.81
C GLU A 83 -7.96 3.07 6.34
N ARG A 84 -7.89 4.40 6.46
CA ARG A 84 -6.65 5.16 6.21
C ARG A 84 -5.59 4.79 7.24
N GLU A 85 -5.91 4.87 8.52
CA GLU A 85 -4.95 4.56 9.59
C GLU A 85 -4.40 3.13 9.45
N GLU A 86 -5.26 2.14 9.18
CA GLU A 86 -4.85 0.75 9.00
C GLU A 86 -3.91 0.60 7.79
N PHE A 87 -4.24 1.23 6.66
CA PHE A 87 -3.41 1.19 5.47
C PHE A 87 -2.05 1.85 5.72
N GLU A 88 -2.03 3.07 6.24
CA GLU A 88 -0.79 3.85 6.47
C GLU A 88 0.13 3.14 7.44
N LYS A 89 -0.40 2.59 8.53
CA LYS A 89 0.36 1.77 9.47
C LYS A 89 1.05 0.59 8.78
N ARG A 90 0.34 -0.13 7.91
CA ARG A 90 0.90 -1.27 7.16
C ARG A 90 1.91 -0.79 6.14
N TYR A 91 1.56 0.19 5.33
CA TYR A 91 2.39 0.80 4.29
C TYR A 91 3.74 1.29 4.84
N PHE A 92 3.72 2.21 5.82
CA PHE A 92 4.95 2.82 6.33
C PHE A 92 5.83 1.84 7.08
N LYS A 93 5.23 0.87 7.80
CA LYS A 93 5.97 -0.22 8.42
C LYS A 93 6.72 -1.04 7.35
N THR A 94 6.04 -1.41 6.28
CA THR A 94 6.61 -2.21 5.18
C THR A 94 7.67 -1.42 4.41
N LEU A 95 7.43 -0.15 4.10
CA LEU A 95 8.40 0.72 3.44
C LEU A 95 9.67 0.88 4.28
N SER A 96 9.52 1.14 5.59
CA SER A 96 10.66 1.24 6.51
C SER A 96 11.49 -0.05 6.56
N GLN A 97 10.84 -1.22 6.53
CA GLN A 97 11.55 -2.51 6.48
C GLN A 97 12.34 -2.66 5.17
N ALA A 98 11.74 -2.35 4.03
CA ALA A 98 12.39 -2.42 2.72
C ALA A 98 13.58 -1.45 2.61
N GLN A 99 13.43 -0.23 3.12
CA GLN A 99 14.49 0.78 3.14
C GLN A 99 15.68 0.33 4.01
N LYS A 100 15.42 -0.25 5.19
CA LYS A 100 16.48 -0.81 6.04
C LYS A 100 17.25 -1.92 5.34
N LEU A 101 16.55 -2.82 4.64
CA LEU A 101 17.20 -3.88 3.85
C LEU A 101 18.08 -3.31 2.74
N SER A 102 17.66 -2.21 2.12
CA SER A 102 18.42 -1.53 1.06
C SER A 102 19.68 -0.83 1.61
N GLN A 103 19.58 -0.18 2.77
CA GLN A 103 20.71 0.53 3.41
C GLN A 103 21.82 -0.39 3.93
N ILE A 104 21.51 -1.63 4.33
CA ILE A 104 22.53 -2.61 4.76
C ILE A 104 23.55 -2.87 3.65
N ILE A 105 23.15 -2.77 2.38
CA ILE A 105 23.98 -3.11 1.22
C ILE A 105 24.94 -1.97 0.86
N GLU A 106 24.50 -0.72 0.94
CA GLU A 106 25.36 0.44 0.67
C GLU A 106 26.53 0.55 1.65
N SER A 107 26.43 -0.14 2.80
CA SER A 107 27.45 -0.18 3.84
C SER A 107 28.39 -1.41 3.80
N LEU A 108 28.18 -2.33 2.86
CA LEU A 108 29.02 -3.52 2.63
C LEU A 108 29.98 -3.30 1.45
#